data_AF-A0A2S4PN81-F1
#
_entry.id   AF-A0A2S4PN81-F1
#
_cell.length_a   1.000
_cell.length_b   1.000
_cell.length_c   1.000
_cell.angle_alpha   90.00
_cell.angle_beta   90.00
_cell.angle_gamma   90.00
#
_symmetry.space_group_name_H-M   'P 1'
#
loop_
_entity.id
_entity.type
_entity.pdbx_description
1 polymer ?
#
loop_
_entity_poly.entity_id
_entity_poly.type
_entity_poly.pdbx_seq_one_letter_code
_entity_poly.pdbx_strand_id
1 'polypeptide(L)'
;MFLQQSARLAIRRVAISSLEIKSMEDLIPPGAKAGTIPSDIEQATGLERLEILGKMQGVDIFDMKPLDASRLGTMDDPIIVKSAGEENYVGCTGYPADSHHVIWLTVSRSRPIERCPECGSVYKMQYIGPPDDPHAQDHHGYEEPKTFADYI
;
A
#
# COMPACT_ATOMS: atom_id res chain seq x y z
N MET A 1 -13.08 29.86 52.64
CA MET A 1 -13.54 30.38 51.33
C MET A 1 -12.40 30.16 50.34
N PHE A 2 -12.57 29.17 49.45
CA PHE A 2 -11.92 28.89 48.14
C PHE A 2 -10.38 28.87 48.02
N LEU A 3 -9.74 27.71 47.75
CA LEU A 3 -9.49 27.08 46.42
C LEU A 3 -8.73 28.03 45.49
N GLN A 4 -7.53 27.74 44.94
CA GLN A 4 -7.17 26.59 44.12
C GLN A 4 -5.64 26.39 44.08
N GLN A 5 -5.19 25.14 44.21
CA GLN A 5 -3.93 24.67 43.64
C GLN A 5 -4.04 24.69 42.11
N SER A 6 -3.23 25.51 41.44
CA SER A 6 -3.08 25.42 39.99
C SER A 6 -1.97 24.42 39.66
N ALA A 7 -2.31 23.13 39.66
CA ALA A 7 -1.50 22.12 39.02
C ALA A 7 -1.46 22.43 37.51
N ARG A 8 -0.30 22.88 37.01
CA ARG A 8 -0.03 22.97 35.58
C ARG A 8 0.00 21.55 35.04
N LEU A 9 -1.16 21.08 34.54
CA LEU A 9 -1.27 19.83 33.81
C LEU A 9 -0.48 20.02 32.51
N ALA A 10 0.77 19.56 32.49
CA ALA A 10 1.53 19.39 31.26
C ALA A 10 0.82 18.32 30.44
N ILE A 11 -0.12 18.76 29.59
CA ILE A 11 -0.67 17.95 28.51
C ILE A 11 0.51 17.62 27.60
N ARG A 12 1.15 16.46 27.79
CA ARG A 12 2.06 15.88 26.81
C ARG A 12 1.23 15.70 25.54
N ARG A 13 1.43 16.58 24.56
CA ARG A 13 0.99 16.37 23.18
C ARG A 13 1.60 15.04 22.70
N VAL A 14 0.78 14.02 22.57
CA VAL A 14 1.07 12.87 21.73
C VAL A 14 -0.02 12.84 20.66
N ALA A 15 -0.06 13.91 19.86
CA ALA A 15 -0.71 13.88 18.57
C ALA A 15 0.35 13.39 17.58
N ILE A 16 0.64 12.09 17.61
CA ILE A 16 1.56 11.49 16.64
C ILE A 16 0.87 11.62 15.29
N SER A 17 1.43 12.46 14.43
CA SER A 17 1.05 12.46 13.03
C SER A 17 1.48 11.15 12.38
N SER A 18 0.74 10.60 11.42
CA SER A 18 1.17 9.41 10.68
C SER A 18 2.59 9.56 10.09
N LEU A 19 3.00 10.80 9.81
CA LEU A 19 4.33 11.18 9.30
C LEU A 19 5.48 11.04 10.30
N GLU A 20 5.19 10.85 11.59
CA GLU A 20 6.21 10.74 12.64
C GLU A 20 6.46 9.30 13.11
N ILE A 21 5.69 8.33 12.60
CA ILE A 21 5.77 6.91 12.96
C ILE A 21 7.02 6.31 12.29
N LYS A 22 7.97 5.83 13.09
CA LYS A 22 9.23 5.22 12.60
C LYS A 22 9.35 3.76 12.96
N SER A 23 8.73 3.34 14.06
CA SER A 23 8.80 1.95 14.52
C SER A 23 7.48 1.49 15.15
N MET A 24 7.40 0.20 15.47
CA MET A 24 6.20 -0.40 16.08
C MET A 24 5.93 0.13 17.49
N GLU A 25 6.96 0.62 18.19
CA GLU A 25 6.82 1.23 19.51
C GLU A 25 6.03 2.56 19.47
N ASP A 26 6.11 3.29 18.36
CA ASP A 26 5.31 4.52 18.15
C ASP A 26 3.81 4.22 17.98
N LEU A 27 3.46 2.96 17.70
CA LEU A 27 2.10 2.48 17.53
C LEU A 27 1.47 1.98 18.83
N ILE A 28 2.08 2.28 19.98
CA ILE A 28 1.50 2.00 21.30
C ILE A 28 0.64 3.19 21.74
N PRO A 29 -0.66 3.00 22.05
CA PRO A 29 -1.53 4.08 22.47
C PRO A 29 -1.22 4.52 23.92
N PRO A 30 -1.61 5.76 24.30
CA PRO A 30 -1.46 6.25 25.67
C PRO A 30 -2.41 5.57 26.68
N GLY A 31 -3.44 4.86 26.21
CA GLY A 31 -4.49 4.26 27.03
C GLY A 31 -5.55 5.26 27.48
N ALA A 32 -6.76 4.75 27.79
CA ALA A 32 -7.85 5.55 28.31
C ALA A 32 -7.75 5.77 29.84
N LYS A 33 -8.47 6.77 30.35
CA LYS A 33 -8.52 7.05 31.79
C LYS A 33 -9.34 5.97 32.53
N ALA A 34 -9.01 5.74 33.80
CA ALA A 34 -9.78 4.82 34.63
C ALA A 34 -11.25 5.29 34.76
N GLY A 35 -12.19 4.37 34.55
CA GLY A 35 -13.64 4.65 34.65
C GLY A 35 -14.28 5.21 33.38
N THR A 36 -13.53 5.39 32.28
CA THR A 36 -14.08 5.76 30.96
C THR A 36 -14.10 4.56 30.02
N ILE A 37 -15.04 4.56 29.07
CA ILE A 37 -15.02 3.62 27.95
C ILE A 37 -13.98 4.11 26.94
N PRO A 38 -12.97 3.30 26.62
CA PRO A 38 -11.93 3.65 25.66
C PRO A 38 -12.51 3.78 24.24
N SER A 39 -11.98 4.74 23.49
CA SER A 39 -12.18 4.81 22.04
C SER A 39 -11.17 3.94 21.29
N ASP A 40 -11.46 3.61 20.03
CA ASP A 40 -10.58 2.77 19.20
C ASP A 40 -9.16 3.35 19.10
N ILE A 41 -9.03 4.69 19.03
CA ILE A 41 -7.72 5.36 19.00
C ILE A 41 -6.96 5.26 20.33
N GLU A 42 -7.62 4.96 21.45
CA GLU A 42 -6.97 4.83 22.77
C GLU A 42 -6.56 3.39 23.09
N GLN A 43 -7.07 2.40 22.33
CA GLN A 43 -6.80 0.99 22.55
C GLN A 43 -6.17 0.24 21.37
N ALA A 44 -6.37 0.72 20.14
CA ALA A 44 -5.76 0.11 18.96
C ALA A 44 -4.23 0.13 19.06
N THR A 45 -3.60 -0.97 18.65
CA THR A 45 -2.14 -1.16 18.64
C THR A 45 -1.68 -1.66 17.27
N GLY A 46 -0.42 -1.44 16.93
CA GLY A 46 0.18 -1.99 15.71
C GLY A 46 -0.48 -1.49 14.42
N LEU A 47 -0.72 -2.41 13.47
CA LEU A 47 -1.25 -2.07 12.13
C LEU A 47 -2.66 -1.48 12.18
N GLU A 48 -3.51 -1.93 13.11
CA GLU A 48 -4.84 -1.36 13.32
C GLU A 48 -4.74 0.14 13.66
N ARG A 49 -3.84 0.48 14.59
CA ARG A 49 -3.60 1.87 14.96
C ARG A 49 -3.06 2.68 13.79
N LEU A 50 -2.12 2.10 13.03
CA LEU A 50 -1.53 2.74 11.84
C LEU A 50 -2.63 3.09 10.83
N GLU A 51 -3.53 2.14 10.55
CA GLU A 51 -4.68 2.33 9.66
C GLU A 51 -5.61 3.45 10.14
N ILE A 52 -5.99 3.43 11.43
CA ILE A 52 -6.86 4.46 12.03
C ILE A 52 -6.21 5.84 11.92
N LEU A 53 -4.93 5.97 12.26
CA LEU A 53 -4.19 7.23 12.15
C LEU A 53 -4.10 7.72 10.70
N GLY A 54 -3.86 6.83 9.74
CA GLY A 54 -3.86 7.15 8.31
C GLY A 54 -5.22 7.66 7.85
N LYS A 55 -6.29 6.92 8.16
CA LYS A 55 -7.68 7.29 7.82
C LYS A 55 -8.10 8.62 8.43
N MET A 56 -7.70 8.91 9.67
CA MET A 56 -7.95 10.21 10.31
C MET A 56 -7.29 11.38 9.57
N GLN A 57 -6.19 11.12 8.85
CA GLN A 57 -5.50 12.11 8.00
C GLN A 57 -5.93 12.05 6.53
N GLY A 58 -6.88 11.19 6.18
CA GLY A 58 -7.35 10.99 4.81
C GLY A 58 -6.37 10.22 3.92
N VAL A 59 -5.41 9.50 4.51
CA VAL A 59 -4.44 8.65 3.78
C VAL A 59 -4.82 7.19 3.96
N ASP A 60 -5.04 6.49 2.85
CA ASP A 60 -5.16 5.04 2.84
C ASP A 60 -3.78 4.40 2.72
N ILE A 61 -3.31 3.81 3.83
CA ILE A 61 -1.93 3.29 3.94
C ILE A 61 -1.78 1.97 3.19
N PHE A 62 -2.87 1.22 2.99
CA PHE A 62 -2.82 -0.10 2.35
C PHE A 62 -3.22 -0.08 0.87
N ASP A 63 -3.51 1.10 0.30
CA ASP A 63 -3.90 1.30 -1.09
C ASP A 63 -4.97 0.30 -1.57
N MET A 64 -6.14 0.33 -0.92
CA MET A 64 -7.24 -0.61 -1.21
C MET A 64 -8.05 -0.24 -2.47
N LYS A 65 -7.51 0.65 -3.31
CA LYS A 65 -8.17 1.11 -4.53
C LYS A 65 -8.04 0.05 -5.63
N PRO A 66 -9.08 -0.12 -6.46
CA PRO A 66 -8.95 -0.97 -7.63
C PRO A 66 -7.96 -0.36 -8.62
N LEU A 67 -7.50 -1.19 -9.55
CA LEU A 67 -6.70 -0.78 -10.69
C LEU A 67 -7.40 0.32 -11.50
N ASP A 68 -6.64 1.30 -11.98
CA ASP A 68 -7.17 2.36 -12.81
C ASP A 68 -7.64 1.80 -14.17
N ALA A 69 -8.96 1.80 -14.37
CA ALA A 69 -9.61 1.42 -15.62
C ALA A 69 -10.27 2.62 -16.33
N SER A 70 -9.92 3.85 -15.96
CA SER A 70 -10.47 5.07 -16.58
C SER A 70 -9.91 5.37 -17.97
N ARG A 71 -8.76 4.78 -18.31
CA ARG A 71 -8.07 4.93 -19.59
C ARG A 71 -7.43 3.61 -20.04
N LEU A 72 -7.14 3.52 -21.33
CA LEU A 72 -6.31 2.45 -21.87
C LEU A 72 -4.83 2.75 -21.60
N GLY A 73 -4.10 1.81 -20.98
CA GLY A 73 -2.65 1.92 -20.83
C GLY A 73 -1.95 1.73 -22.17
N THR A 74 -1.01 2.61 -22.50
CA THR A 74 -0.17 2.51 -23.71
C THR A 74 1.31 2.31 -23.34
N MET A 75 2.17 2.03 -24.32
CA MET A 75 3.61 1.91 -24.06
C MET A 75 4.23 3.24 -23.58
N ASP A 76 3.74 4.37 -24.10
CA ASP A 76 4.21 5.71 -23.72
C ASP A 76 3.59 6.18 -22.40
N ASP A 77 2.33 5.82 -22.14
CA ASP A 77 1.59 6.13 -20.92
C ASP A 77 0.94 4.86 -20.33
N PRO A 78 1.71 4.00 -19.63
CA PRO A 78 1.19 2.77 -19.04
C PRO A 78 0.40 3.04 -17.76
N ILE A 79 -0.42 2.08 -17.33
CA ILE A 79 -1.04 2.09 -16.01
C ILE A 79 0.01 1.69 -14.98
N ILE A 80 0.28 2.58 -14.01
CA ILE A 80 1.31 2.35 -12.99
C ILE A 80 0.78 1.45 -11.89
N VAL A 81 1.50 0.37 -11.63
CA VAL A 81 1.23 -0.58 -10.56
C VAL A 81 2.33 -0.48 -9.52
N LYS A 82 1.99 0.04 -8.34
CA LYS A 82 2.95 0.13 -7.23
C LYS A 82 3.14 -1.24 -6.61
N SER A 83 4.37 -1.62 -6.35
CA SER A 83 4.68 -2.85 -5.62
C SER A 83 5.86 -2.65 -4.69
N ALA A 84 5.78 -3.27 -3.51
CA ALA A 84 6.86 -3.30 -2.53
C ALA A 84 7.66 -4.62 -2.58
N GLY A 85 7.26 -5.60 -3.39
CA GLY A 85 7.96 -6.89 -3.57
C GLY A 85 8.57 -7.06 -4.97
N GLU A 86 9.16 -8.21 -5.23
CA GLU A 86 9.80 -8.55 -6.52
C GLU A 86 8.80 -8.66 -7.68
N GLU A 87 7.60 -9.17 -7.41
CA GLU A 87 6.51 -9.32 -8.38
C GLU A 87 5.17 -8.82 -7.81
N ASN A 88 4.23 -8.49 -8.69
CA ASN A 88 2.86 -8.14 -8.34
C ASN A 88 1.89 -8.66 -9.40
N TYR A 89 0.66 -8.96 -8.96
CA TYR A 89 -0.39 -9.50 -9.81
C TYR A 89 -1.41 -8.43 -10.15
N VAL A 90 -1.75 -8.34 -11.43
CA VAL A 90 -2.67 -7.33 -11.98
C VAL A 90 -3.85 -8.06 -12.60
N GLY A 91 -5.05 -7.80 -12.08
CA GLY A 91 -6.31 -8.31 -12.64
C GLY A 91 -6.89 -7.31 -13.63
N CYS A 92 -6.70 -7.52 -14.92
CA CYS A 92 -7.27 -6.69 -15.98
C CYS A 92 -8.70 -7.16 -16.32
N THR A 93 -9.70 -6.29 -16.20
CA THR A 93 -11.09 -6.55 -16.67
C THR A 93 -11.44 -5.80 -17.97
N GLY A 94 -10.46 -5.11 -18.56
CA GLY A 94 -10.57 -4.43 -19.83
C GLY A 94 -10.80 -2.92 -19.77
N TYR A 95 -10.88 -2.32 -20.95
CA TYR A 95 -11.20 -0.91 -21.14
C TYR A 95 -12.20 -0.76 -22.30
N PRO A 96 -13.43 -0.22 -22.06
CA PRO A 96 -13.98 0.24 -20.78
C PRO A 96 -14.01 -0.85 -19.70
N ALA A 97 -14.06 -0.46 -18.42
CA ALA A 97 -14.04 -1.40 -17.29
C ALA A 97 -15.06 -2.53 -17.47
N ASP A 98 -14.65 -3.76 -17.16
CA ASP A 98 -15.46 -4.98 -17.30
C ASP A 98 -15.88 -5.35 -18.73
N SER A 99 -15.15 -4.86 -19.75
CA SER A 99 -15.37 -5.26 -21.14
C SER A 99 -15.01 -6.72 -21.45
N HIS A 100 -14.17 -7.35 -20.63
CA HIS A 100 -13.81 -8.76 -20.76
C HIS A 100 -13.63 -9.46 -19.41
N HIS A 101 -13.50 -10.79 -19.42
CA HIS A 101 -13.25 -11.56 -18.20
C HIS A 101 -11.89 -11.22 -17.59
N VAL A 102 -11.75 -11.38 -16.27
CA VAL A 102 -10.48 -11.06 -15.60
C VAL A 102 -9.33 -11.87 -16.18
N ILE A 103 -8.32 -11.15 -16.66
CA ILE A 103 -7.04 -11.72 -17.06
C ILE A 103 -6.01 -11.31 -16.03
N TRP A 104 -5.36 -12.32 -15.45
CA TRP A 104 -4.29 -12.12 -14.48
C TRP A 104 -2.97 -11.99 -15.21
N LEU A 105 -2.26 -10.90 -14.90
CA LEU A 105 -0.96 -10.57 -15.45
C LEU A 105 0.03 -10.47 -14.30
N THR A 106 1.27 -10.91 -14.51
CA THR A 106 2.34 -10.79 -13.52
C THR A 106 3.32 -9.71 -14.00
N VAL A 107 3.54 -8.69 -13.18
CA VAL A 107 4.61 -7.71 -13.39
C VAL A 107 5.71 -7.95 -12.37
N SER A 108 6.97 -7.86 -12.78
CA SER A 108 8.11 -8.08 -11.89
C SER A 108 9.19 -7.00 -12.07
N ARG A 109 10.18 -6.91 -11.17
CA ARG A 109 11.27 -5.94 -11.36
C ARG A 109 12.13 -6.27 -12.57
N SER A 110 12.29 -7.56 -12.89
CA SER A 110 13.00 -8.03 -14.09
C SER A 110 12.20 -7.79 -15.37
N ARG A 111 10.88 -7.92 -15.32
CA ARG A 111 9.96 -7.61 -16.43
C ARG A 111 8.87 -6.63 -15.96
N PRO A 112 9.19 -5.33 -15.89
CA PRO A 112 8.32 -4.35 -15.28
C PRO A 112 7.14 -3.95 -16.16
N ILE A 113 7.07 -4.40 -17.41
CA ILE A 113 6.00 -4.06 -18.34
C ILE A 113 5.31 -5.33 -18.77
N GLU A 114 3.98 -5.35 -18.65
CA GLU A 114 3.14 -6.46 -19.08
C GLU A 114 1.94 -5.92 -19.89
N ARG A 115 1.48 -6.70 -20.87
CA ARG A 115 0.40 -6.28 -21.77
C ARG A 115 -0.76 -7.26 -21.68
N CYS A 116 -1.96 -6.74 -21.48
CA CYS A 116 -3.16 -7.58 -21.56
C CYS A 116 -3.34 -8.11 -22.99
N PRO A 117 -3.46 -9.43 -23.20
CA PRO A 117 -3.59 -10.02 -24.53
C PRO A 117 -4.96 -9.75 -25.19
N GLU A 118 -5.96 -9.32 -24.42
CA GLU A 118 -7.32 -9.07 -24.93
C GLU A 118 -7.58 -7.58 -25.22
N CYS A 119 -7.49 -6.71 -24.21
CA CYS A 119 -7.71 -5.27 -24.42
C CYS A 119 -6.45 -4.50 -24.85
N GLY A 120 -5.27 -5.11 -24.79
CA GLY A 120 -4.01 -4.46 -25.17
C GLY A 120 -3.46 -3.45 -24.15
N SER A 121 -4.14 -3.26 -23.01
CA SER A 121 -3.72 -2.32 -21.96
C SER A 121 -2.33 -2.67 -21.42
N VAL A 122 -1.49 -1.65 -21.26
CA VAL A 122 -0.12 -1.79 -20.78
C VAL A 122 -0.04 -1.43 -19.30
N TYR A 123 0.55 -2.33 -18.51
CA TYR A 123 0.80 -2.14 -17.09
C TYR A 123 2.29 -2.02 -16.84
N LYS A 124 2.71 -1.08 -15.98
CA LYS A 124 4.10 -0.90 -15.60
C LYS A 124 4.26 -0.92 -14.09
N MET A 125 5.11 -1.81 -13.60
CA MET A 125 5.50 -1.88 -12.20
C MET A 125 6.37 -0.70 -11.81
N GLN A 126 6.02 -0.06 -10.70
CA GLN A 126 6.84 0.90 -9.98
C GLN A 126 7.19 0.30 -8.61
N TYR A 127 8.46 -0.02 -8.44
CA TYR A 127 8.96 -0.50 -7.15
C TYR A 127 9.00 0.65 -6.13
N ILE A 128 8.35 0.46 -4.99
CA ILE A 128 8.28 1.43 -3.88
C ILE A 128 8.87 0.89 -2.57
N GLY A 129 9.38 -0.35 -2.58
CA GLY A 129 9.96 -0.99 -1.40
C GLY A 129 11.38 -0.52 -1.06
N PRO A 130 11.94 -0.97 0.08
CA PRO A 130 13.34 -0.77 0.44
C PRO A 130 14.29 -1.33 -0.63
N PRO A 131 15.49 -0.76 -0.84
CA PRO A 131 16.41 -1.23 -1.87
C PRO A 131 16.87 -2.69 -1.68
N ASP A 132 17.01 -3.13 -0.43
CA ASP A 132 17.37 -4.50 -0.07
C ASP A 132 16.10 -5.28 0.31
N ASP A 133 15.71 -6.23 -0.54
CA ASP A 133 14.60 -7.15 -0.27
C ASP A 133 15.16 -8.46 0.34
N PRO A 134 14.96 -8.72 1.65
CA PRO A 134 15.43 -9.95 2.29
C PRO A 134 14.69 -11.21 1.80
N HIS A 135 13.63 -11.06 1.00
CA HIS A 135 12.90 -12.14 0.34
C HIS A 135 13.31 -12.36 -1.12
N ALA A 136 14.36 -11.67 -1.61
CA ALA A 136 14.88 -11.86 -2.97
C ALA A 136 15.57 -13.22 -3.19
N GLN A 137 15.64 -14.09 -2.19
CA GLN A 137 16.30 -15.40 -2.28
C GLN A 137 15.26 -16.52 -2.45
N ASP A 138 15.35 -17.23 -3.59
CA ASP A 138 14.68 -18.50 -3.91
C ASP A 138 13.18 -18.50 -4.19
N HIS A 139 12.65 -17.48 -4.88
CA HIS A 139 11.46 -17.70 -5.70
C HIS A 139 11.90 -18.15 -7.09
N HIS A 140 11.52 -19.38 -7.47
CA HIS A 140 11.55 -19.85 -8.85
C HIS A 140 10.63 -18.95 -9.69
N GLY A 141 11.11 -17.76 -10.04
CA GLY A 141 10.45 -16.88 -10.98
C GLY A 141 10.22 -17.69 -12.24
N TYR A 142 8.98 -17.68 -12.72
CA TYR A 142 8.67 -18.28 -14.01
C TYR A 142 9.46 -17.52 -15.08
N GLU A 143 10.60 -18.09 -15.48
CA GLU A 143 11.30 -17.64 -16.68
C GLU A 143 10.46 -18.07 -17.86
N GLU A 144 9.96 -17.08 -18.61
CA GLU A 144 9.28 -17.39 -19.86
C GLU A 144 10.21 -18.20 -20.75
N PRO A 145 9.72 -19.31 -21.34
CA PRO A 145 10.50 -20.03 -22.31
C PRO A 145 10.81 -19.09 -23.46
N LYS A 146 12.11 -18.90 -23.74
CA LYS A 146 12.60 -18.05 -24.82
C LYS A 146 11.82 -18.36 -26.09
N THR A 147 11.21 -17.33 -26.67
CA THR A 147 10.48 -17.44 -27.92
C THR A 147 11.43 -17.17 -29.08
N PHE A 148 11.00 -17.47 -30.31
CA PHE A 148 11.78 -17.15 -31.51
C PHE A 148 12.11 -15.65 -31.64
N ALA A 149 11.31 -14.77 -31.02
CA ALA A 149 11.56 -13.33 -31.03
C ALA A 149 12.82 -12.93 -30.26
N ASP A 150 13.31 -13.76 -29.34
CA ASP A 150 14.50 -13.48 -28.53
C ASP A 150 15.83 -13.82 -29.25
N TYR A 151 15.76 -14.45 -30.44
CA TYR A 151 16.91 -14.96 -31.20
C TYR A 151 17.14 -14.26 -32.54
N ILE A 152 16.40 -13.18 -32.84
CA ILE A 152 16.51 -12.38 -34.06
C ILE A 152 16.98 -10.98 -33.68
#